data_AF-A0A6P1FKL3-F1
#
_entry.id   AF-A0A6P1FKL3-F1
#
_cell.length_a   1.000
_cell.length_b   1.000
_cell.length_c   1.000
_cell.angle_alpha   90.00
_cell.angle_beta   90.00
_cell.angle_gamma   90.00
#
_symmetry.space_group_name_H-M   'P 1'
#
loop_
_entity.id
_entity.type
_entity.pdbx_description
1 polymer ?
#
loop_
_entity_poly.entity_id
_entity_poly.type
_entity_poly.pdbx_seq_one_letter_code
_entity_poly.pdbx_strand_id
1 'polypeptide(L)'
;MTAGPKGSPRTRRALLELAALAVVVSGTLLVLGFMVGTPWRPLLFRDGDSLALPLILQSFAEGRPAAWVMTSQLFLFPELPVFGVAWLLTGGDPAAALAVNAVLNVVLLYGVLRMLARRLVADRHRRLRPAAALAGIAVLLVLCLTEGRALNNEGALATTFLLTTYYYGAVLTGLAGLAVALGALRERRPAALPLLLVGAAVAATTLSDPLLLVQFVGPLLVVLVVLLMLALAARRAVLVVAGTVLGAAALGAALRIPLGFLIGTDAGGYLRLPLAGTALDDLIVQFLVLKAPLIGKLEVALLGLLLLAALAVVVAGAARLARGAALDEAARARFAVCAFLPAQTAVLLVVQVFTGSSVTRYLMPIPVTATVVVIALIGAAAAHRRNAGLRLAPVVRVVAPLAAAGLVVAAVPATAAVASAAAGARSDPDADCLKRWIDGRELAGVGSFWSTRPLDLYGPASLHVQQVNFDFTVQLWMNNLSDYRDRQYSYVLADRSPDWAGLARGTLGAPSDIVACGGFDIYDYAGTDGETELNRIVQTSVEEQRRERGY
;
A
#
# COMPACT_ATOMS: atom_id res chain seq x y z
N MET A 1 2.02 10.31 -52.64
CA MET A 1 1.43 10.97 -51.44
C MET A 1 0.20 10.20 -51.02
N THR A 2 0.36 9.17 -50.21
CA THR A 2 -0.76 8.34 -49.73
C THR A 2 -1.32 8.98 -48.46
N ALA A 3 -2.56 9.47 -48.55
CA ALA A 3 -3.30 10.00 -47.42
C ALA A 3 -3.60 8.86 -46.44
N GLY A 4 -2.81 8.75 -45.37
CA GLY A 4 -3.07 7.82 -44.29
C GLY A 4 -4.45 8.09 -43.67
N PRO A 5 -5.16 7.04 -43.19
CA PRO A 5 -6.54 7.16 -42.73
C PRO A 5 -6.62 8.17 -41.59
N LYS A 6 -7.34 9.27 -41.80
CA LYS A 6 -7.60 10.32 -40.79
C LYS A 6 -8.55 9.76 -39.74
N GLY A 7 -8.01 8.97 -38.80
CA GLY A 7 -8.76 8.50 -37.64
C GLY A 7 -9.38 9.67 -36.88
N SER A 8 -10.61 9.49 -36.40
CA SER A 8 -11.33 10.55 -35.68
C SER A 8 -10.50 11.08 -34.49
N PRO A 9 -10.64 12.35 -34.10
CA PRO A 9 -9.93 12.91 -32.94
C PRO A 9 -10.26 12.20 -31.62
N ARG A 10 -11.36 11.44 -31.55
CA ARG A 10 -11.68 10.54 -30.44
C ARG A 10 -10.79 9.29 -30.46
N THR A 11 -10.69 8.63 -31.61
CA THR A 11 -9.83 7.44 -31.81
C THR A 11 -8.37 7.74 -31.47
N ARG A 12 -7.84 8.87 -31.94
CA ARG A 12 -6.46 9.27 -31.62
C ARG A 12 -6.22 9.52 -30.13
N ARG A 13 -7.21 10.04 -29.40
CA ARG A 13 -7.11 10.22 -27.94
C ARG A 13 -7.18 8.89 -27.21
N ALA A 14 -8.07 8.00 -27.62
CA ALA A 14 -8.15 6.66 -27.06
C ALA A 14 -6.83 5.90 -27.23
N LEU A 15 -6.24 5.93 -28.43
CA LEU A 15 -4.93 5.32 -28.69
C LEU A 15 -3.80 5.89 -27.83
N LEU A 16 -3.80 7.21 -27.57
CA LEU A 16 -2.80 7.83 -26.69
C LEU A 16 -2.95 7.42 -25.23
N GLU A 17 -4.19 7.30 -24.74
CA GLU A 17 -4.42 6.82 -23.38
C GLU A 17 -4.10 5.32 -23.25
N LEU A 18 -4.43 4.51 -24.26
CA LEU A 18 -4.03 3.09 -24.31
C LEU A 18 -2.51 2.94 -24.33
N ALA A 19 -1.80 3.74 -25.12
CA ALA A 19 -0.34 3.75 -25.13
C ALA A 19 0.26 4.15 -23.77
N ALA A 20 -0.34 5.14 -23.10
CA ALA A 20 0.07 5.54 -21.76
C ALA A 20 -0.16 4.41 -20.74
N LEU A 21 -1.32 3.74 -20.79
CA LEU A 21 -1.61 2.58 -19.94
C LEU A 21 -0.64 1.43 -20.22
N ALA A 22 -0.31 1.15 -21.48
CA ALA A 22 0.67 0.15 -21.83
C ALA A 22 2.06 0.47 -21.24
N VAL A 23 2.47 1.74 -21.27
CA VAL A 23 3.72 2.19 -20.62
C VAL A 23 3.67 2.01 -19.10
N VAL A 24 2.55 2.34 -18.45
CA VAL A 24 2.37 2.13 -17.01
C VAL A 24 2.49 0.65 -16.65
N VAL A 25 1.72 -0.20 -17.32
CA VAL A 25 1.74 -1.66 -17.09
C VAL A 25 3.13 -2.24 -17.34
N SER A 26 3.78 -1.85 -18.45
CA SER A 26 5.13 -2.32 -18.80
C SER A 26 6.18 -1.86 -17.78
N GLY A 27 6.11 -0.61 -17.34
CA GLY A 27 7.00 -0.06 -16.32
C GLY A 27 6.83 -0.78 -14.98
N THR A 28 5.58 -1.02 -14.55
CA THR A 28 5.32 -1.77 -13.32
C THR A 28 5.82 -3.21 -13.42
N LEU A 29 5.59 -3.89 -14.54
CA LEU A 29 6.10 -5.25 -14.76
C LEU A 29 7.62 -5.33 -14.72
N LEU A 30 8.33 -4.32 -15.23
CA LEU A 30 9.79 -4.24 -15.11
C LEU A 30 10.26 -4.08 -13.67
N VAL A 31 9.58 -3.24 -12.88
CA VAL A 31 9.87 -3.11 -11.44
C VAL A 31 9.58 -4.43 -10.71
N LEU A 32 8.46 -5.09 -11.00
CA LEU A 32 8.16 -6.41 -10.43
C LEU A 32 9.19 -7.45 -10.86
N GLY A 33 9.61 -7.46 -12.13
CA GLY A 33 10.66 -8.33 -12.64
C GLY A 33 12.00 -8.12 -11.95
N PHE A 34 12.33 -6.87 -11.60
CA PHE A 34 13.47 -6.56 -10.72
C PHE A 34 13.24 -7.10 -9.30
N MET A 35 12.09 -6.80 -8.68
CA MET A 35 11.77 -7.19 -7.30
C MET A 35 11.82 -8.70 -7.07
N VAL A 36 11.36 -9.51 -8.03
CA VAL A 36 11.40 -10.97 -7.87
C VAL A 36 12.82 -11.55 -7.87
N GLY A 37 13.80 -10.77 -8.34
CA GLY A 37 15.23 -11.08 -8.25
C GLY A 37 15.91 -10.59 -6.96
N THR A 38 15.17 -9.98 -6.03
CA THR A 38 15.72 -9.42 -4.78
C THR A 38 14.98 -10.00 -3.55
N PRO A 39 15.35 -9.61 -2.32
CA PRO A 39 14.64 -10.02 -1.11
C PRO A 39 13.15 -9.64 -1.06
N TRP A 40 12.63 -8.85 -2.02
CA TRP A 40 11.20 -8.58 -2.12
C TRP A 40 10.37 -9.76 -2.57
N ARG A 41 10.96 -10.77 -3.23
CA ARG A 41 10.23 -11.96 -3.70
C ARG A 41 9.40 -12.63 -2.60
N PRO A 42 9.96 -13.00 -1.43
CA PRO A 42 9.16 -13.54 -0.33
C PRO A 42 8.14 -12.51 0.17
N LEU A 43 8.46 -11.22 0.27
CA LEU A 43 7.50 -10.20 0.69
C LEU A 43 6.28 -10.08 -0.24
N LEU A 44 6.49 -10.23 -1.54
CA LEU A 44 5.42 -10.14 -2.53
C LEU A 44 4.51 -11.37 -2.51
N PHE A 45 5.07 -12.57 -2.38
CA PHE A 45 4.33 -13.81 -2.62
C PHE A 45 4.12 -14.69 -1.40
N ARG A 46 4.82 -14.49 -0.29
CA ARG A 46 4.82 -15.41 0.86
C ARG A 46 4.77 -14.72 2.23
N ASP A 47 5.02 -13.42 2.32
CA ASP A 47 4.97 -12.73 3.62
C ASP A 47 3.54 -12.63 4.15
N GLY A 48 3.37 -12.96 5.43
CA GLY A 48 2.06 -13.14 6.07
C GLY A 48 1.14 -11.91 5.96
N ASP A 49 1.70 -10.70 5.91
CA ASP A 49 0.92 -9.47 5.72
C ASP A 49 0.29 -9.47 4.31
N SER A 50 1.09 -9.69 3.27
CA SER A 50 0.66 -9.68 1.88
C SER A 50 -0.41 -10.75 1.57
N LEU A 51 -0.44 -11.85 2.33
CA LEU A 51 -1.33 -13.00 2.09
C LEU A 51 -2.76 -12.84 2.62
N ALA A 52 -3.09 -11.78 3.36
CA ALA A 52 -4.43 -11.63 3.94
C ALA A 52 -5.56 -11.56 2.93
N LEU A 53 -5.47 -10.71 1.91
CA LEU A 53 -6.53 -10.61 0.91
C LEU A 53 -6.74 -11.91 0.13
N PRO A 54 -5.67 -12.61 -0.33
CA PRO A 54 -5.81 -13.95 -0.89
C PRO A 54 -6.53 -14.93 0.04
N LEU A 55 -6.14 -15.00 1.32
CA LEU A 55 -6.73 -15.95 2.27
C LEU A 55 -8.20 -15.64 2.57
N ILE A 56 -8.58 -14.36 2.65
CA ILE A 56 -9.99 -13.94 2.79
C ILE A 56 -10.81 -14.40 1.58
N LEU A 57 -10.33 -14.13 0.36
CA LEU A 57 -11.06 -14.52 -0.85
C LEU A 57 -11.11 -16.03 -1.04
N GLN A 58 -10.03 -16.75 -0.69
CA GLN A 58 -10.01 -18.20 -0.69
C GLN A 58 -11.01 -18.77 0.31
N SER A 59 -11.07 -18.25 1.54
CA SER A 59 -12.03 -18.72 2.54
C SER A 59 -13.48 -18.54 2.06
N PHE A 60 -13.78 -17.43 1.39
CA PHE A 60 -15.11 -17.20 0.79
C PHE A 60 -15.38 -18.13 -0.39
N ALA A 61 -14.39 -18.38 -1.25
CA ALA A 61 -14.53 -19.31 -2.36
C ALA A 61 -14.76 -20.77 -1.90
N GLU A 62 -14.17 -21.13 -0.76
CA GLU A 62 -14.33 -22.44 -0.12
C GLU A 62 -15.58 -22.54 0.76
N GLY A 63 -16.34 -21.44 0.94
CA GLY A 63 -17.54 -21.42 1.76
C GLY A 63 -17.28 -21.55 3.27
N ARG A 64 -16.07 -21.23 3.74
CA ARG A 64 -15.74 -21.24 5.17
C ARG A 64 -16.57 -20.20 5.93
N PRO A 65 -16.96 -20.45 7.19
CA PRO A 65 -17.62 -19.44 8.01
C PRO A 65 -16.80 -18.15 8.12
N ALA A 66 -17.47 -17.00 8.03
CA ALA A 66 -16.82 -15.69 8.08
C ALA A 66 -16.55 -15.25 9.52
N ALA A 67 -15.62 -15.91 10.22
CA ALA A 67 -15.20 -15.55 11.57
C ALA A 67 -13.81 -14.85 11.57
N TRP A 68 -13.61 -13.98 10.58
CA TRP A 68 -12.34 -13.29 10.37
C TRP A 68 -12.08 -12.24 11.44
N VAL A 69 -10.82 -12.17 11.84
CA VAL A 69 -10.28 -11.13 12.71
C VAL A 69 -9.14 -10.44 11.96
N MET A 70 -9.32 -9.16 11.70
CA MET A 70 -8.46 -8.30 10.91
C MET A 70 -7.52 -7.48 11.79
N THR A 71 -6.71 -6.62 11.18
CA THR A 71 -5.87 -5.66 11.90
C THR A 71 -6.68 -4.41 12.26
N SER A 72 -6.01 -3.35 12.69
CA SER A 72 -6.59 -2.00 12.69
C SER A 72 -7.01 -1.53 11.28
N GLN A 73 -6.63 -2.24 10.22
CA GLN A 73 -7.22 -2.15 8.89
C GLN A 73 -8.15 -3.35 8.64
N LEU A 74 -9.40 -3.09 8.26
CA LEU A 74 -10.42 -4.10 7.92
C LEU A 74 -10.35 -4.54 6.44
N PHE A 75 -9.56 -3.85 5.63
CA PHE A 75 -9.34 -4.09 4.20
C PHE A 75 -10.58 -3.97 3.29
N LEU A 76 -11.73 -3.54 3.81
CA LEU A 76 -13.02 -3.50 3.11
C LEU A 76 -13.01 -2.62 1.86
N PHE A 77 -12.36 -1.46 1.92
CA PHE A 77 -12.33 -0.52 0.81
C PHE A 77 -11.08 0.37 0.81
N PRO A 78 -10.48 0.63 -0.37
CA PRO A 78 -10.75 -0.01 -1.68
C PRO A 78 -10.00 -1.34 -1.89
N GLU A 79 -9.21 -1.81 -0.92
CA GLU A 79 -8.24 -2.89 -1.13
C GLU A 79 -8.89 -4.22 -1.52
N LEU A 80 -9.89 -4.70 -0.75
CA LEU A 80 -10.55 -5.97 -1.05
C LEU A 80 -11.25 -5.96 -2.42
N PRO A 81 -12.02 -4.92 -2.83
CA PRO A 81 -12.56 -4.82 -4.19
C PRO A 81 -11.49 -4.84 -5.29
N VAL A 82 -10.39 -4.10 -5.13
CA VAL A 82 -9.31 -4.05 -6.12
C VAL A 82 -8.62 -5.41 -6.23
N PHE A 83 -8.34 -6.04 -5.09
CA PHE A 83 -7.77 -7.38 -5.07
C PHE A 83 -8.74 -8.43 -5.63
N GLY A 84 -10.05 -8.30 -5.39
CA GLY A 84 -11.08 -9.14 -5.98
C GLY A 84 -11.08 -9.08 -7.52
N VAL A 85 -10.83 -7.91 -8.11
CA VAL A 85 -10.62 -7.80 -9.56
C VAL A 85 -9.37 -8.56 -9.99
N ALA A 86 -8.26 -8.44 -9.26
CA ALA A 86 -7.04 -9.19 -9.56
C ALA A 86 -7.28 -10.71 -9.49
N TRP A 87 -7.97 -11.17 -8.44
CA TRP A 87 -8.38 -12.55 -8.24
C TRP A 87 -9.22 -13.09 -9.40
N LEU A 88 -10.22 -12.34 -9.85
CA LEU A 88 -11.06 -12.72 -11.00
C LEU A 88 -10.25 -12.79 -12.30
N LEU A 89 -9.35 -11.84 -12.54
CA LEU A 89 -8.51 -11.79 -13.75
C LEU A 89 -7.52 -12.96 -13.83
N THR A 90 -7.15 -13.55 -12.69
CA THR A 90 -6.22 -14.69 -12.62
C THR A 90 -6.90 -16.03 -12.40
N GLY A 91 -8.24 -16.09 -12.47
CA GLY A 91 -8.99 -17.32 -12.27
C GLY A 91 -8.89 -17.87 -10.85
N GLY A 92 -8.67 -17.00 -9.86
CA GLY A 92 -8.52 -17.37 -8.45
C GLY A 92 -7.14 -17.86 -8.05
N ASP A 93 -6.10 -17.67 -8.87
CA ASP A 93 -4.72 -17.94 -8.48
C ASP A 93 -4.21 -16.86 -7.51
N PRO A 94 -3.90 -17.19 -6.24
CA PRO A 94 -3.44 -16.24 -5.23
C PRO A 94 -2.14 -15.52 -5.63
N ALA A 95 -1.13 -16.26 -6.10
CA ALA A 95 0.19 -15.70 -6.37
C ALA A 95 0.16 -14.79 -7.60
N ALA A 96 -0.56 -15.21 -8.65
CA ALA A 96 -0.77 -14.37 -9.82
C ALA A 96 -1.62 -13.13 -9.46
N ALA A 97 -2.63 -13.25 -8.60
CA ALA A 97 -3.48 -12.14 -8.17
C ALA A 97 -2.66 -11.07 -7.42
N LEU A 98 -1.69 -11.45 -6.60
CA LEU A 98 -0.77 -10.52 -5.93
C LEU A 98 0.03 -9.68 -6.94
N ALA A 99 0.58 -10.32 -7.98
CA ALA A 99 1.29 -9.62 -9.05
C ALA A 99 0.37 -8.70 -9.88
N VAL A 100 -0.85 -9.15 -10.19
CA VAL A 100 -1.84 -8.33 -10.91
C VAL A 100 -2.30 -7.15 -10.05
N ASN A 101 -2.49 -7.33 -8.75
CA ASN A 101 -2.85 -6.25 -7.82
C ASN A 101 -1.80 -5.14 -7.82
N ALA A 102 -0.51 -5.48 -7.80
CA ALA A 102 0.57 -4.49 -7.92
C ALA A 102 0.45 -3.64 -9.19
N VAL A 103 0.10 -4.26 -10.33
CA VAL A 103 -0.17 -3.54 -11.59
C VAL A 103 -1.42 -2.65 -11.48
N LEU A 104 -2.51 -3.18 -10.91
CA LEU A 104 -3.74 -2.42 -10.70
C LEU A 104 -3.52 -1.18 -9.82
N ASN A 105 -2.73 -1.28 -8.75
CA ASN A 105 -2.39 -0.16 -7.87
C ASN A 105 -1.78 1.01 -8.68
N VAL A 106 -0.81 0.72 -9.55
CA VAL A 106 -0.15 1.75 -10.37
C VAL A 106 -1.05 2.28 -11.48
N VAL A 107 -1.90 1.43 -12.08
CA VAL A 107 -2.91 1.85 -13.07
C VAL A 107 -3.94 2.80 -12.45
N LEU A 108 -4.44 2.48 -11.25
CA LEU A 108 -5.35 3.34 -10.49
C LEU A 108 -4.67 4.66 -10.12
N LEU A 109 -3.41 4.60 -9.66
CA LEU A 109 -2.62 5.79 -9.38
C LEU A 109 -2.47 6.65 -10.63
N TYR A 110 -2.18 6.08 -11.80
CA TYR A 110 -2.13 6.82 -13.06
C TYR A 110 -3.45 7.53 -13.32
N GLY A 111 -4.59 6.88 -13.11
CA GLY A 111 -5.92 7.49 -13.19
C GLY A 111 -6.06 8.73 -12.28
N VAL A 112 -5.63 8.61 -11.02
CA VAL A 112 -5.65 9.71 -10.04
C VAL A 112 -4.69 10.84 -10.44
N LEU A 113 -3.46 10.53 -10.86
CA LEU A 113 -2.50 11.49 -11.37
C LEU A 113 -3.03 12.20 -12.63
N ARG A 114 -3.79 11.51 -13.48
CA ARG A 114 -4.48 12.11 -14.63
C ARG A 114 -5.55 13.09 -14.20
N MET A 115 -6.27 12.84 -13.10
CA MET A 115 -7.21 13.79 -12.51
C MET A 115 -6.48 15.03 -11.98
N LEU A 116 -5.39 14.85 -11.22
CA LEU A 116 -4.57 15.94 -10.69
C LEU A 116 -3.94 16.78 -11.81
N ALA A 117 -3.43 16.14 -12.87
CA ALA A 117 -2.88 16.83 -14.03
C ALA A 117 -3.91 17.74 -14.73
N ARG A 118 -5.21 17.43 -14.68
CA ARG A 118 -6.26 18.35 -15.18
C ARG A 118 -6.32 19.65 -14.38
N ARG A 119 -5.97 19.61 -13.10
CA ARG A 119 -5.96 20.78 -12.21
C ARG A 119 -4.64 21.54 -12.31
N LEU A 120 -3.51 20.82 -12.37
CA LEU A 120 -2.17 21.40 -12.27
C LEU A 120 -1.62 21.94 -13.60
N VAL A 121 -2.08 21.38 -14.73
CA VAL A 121 -1.65 21.80 -16.07
C VAL A 121 -2.77 22.59 -16.73
N ALA A 122 -2.50 23.86 -17.06
CA ALA A 122 -3.45 24.76 -17.69
C ALA A 122 -4.08 24.19 -18.98
N ASP A 123 -5.33 24.54 -19.29
CA ASP A 123 -6.08 23.96 -20.42
C ASP A 123 -5.41 24.14 -21.79
N ARG A 124 -4.75 25.28 -21.99
CA ARG A 124 -3.90 25.53 -23.17
C ARG A 124 -2.77 24.50 -23.36
N HIS A 125 -2.41 23.77 -22.32
CA HIS A 125 -1.41 22.69 -22.33
C HIS A 125 -2.03 21.30 -22.09
N ARG A 126 -3.33 21.11 -22.38
CA ARG A 126 -4.06 19.86 -22.15
C ARG A 126 -3.38 18.61 -22.73
N ARG A 127 -2.61 18.75 -23.81
CA ARG A 127 -1.83 17.66 -24.43
C ARG A 127 -0.68 17.15 -23.55
N LEU A 128 -0.20 17.94 -22.59
CA LEU A 128 0.87 17.55 -21.65
C LEU A 128 0.34 16.72 -20.46
N ARG A 129 -0.97 16.67 -20.24
CA ARG A 129 -1.54 16.02 -19.04
C ARG A 129 -1.23 14.53 -18.93
N PRO A 130 -1.31 13.71 -20.01
CA PRO A 130 -0.90 12.31 -19.95
C PRO A 130 0.59 12.17 -19.66
N ALA A 131 1.44 12.93 -20.37
CA ALA A 131 2.89 12.90 -20.19
C ALA A 131 3.32 13.32 -18.77
N ALA A 132 2.66 14.31 -18.17
CA ALA A 132 2.94 14.73 -16.80
C ALA A 132 2.56 13.63 -15.78
N ALA A 133 1.40 12.99 -15.96
CA ALA A 133 1.01 11.86 -15.12
C ALA A 133 1.98 10.67 -15.28
N LEU A 134 2.39 10.34 -16.50
CA LEU A 134 3.41 9.32 -16.77
C LEU A 134 4.75 9.66 -16.12
N ALA A 135 5.16 10.93 -16.11
CA ALA A 135 6.38 11.35 -15.43
C ALA A 135 6.29 11.15 -13.91
N GLY A 136 5.11 11.39 -13.30
CA GLY A 136 4.86 11.05 -11.90
C GLY A 136 4.98 9.55 -11.63
N ILE A 137 4.36 8.71 -12.47
CA ILE A 137 4.51 7.24 -12.38
C ILE A 137 5.97 6.82 -12.55
N ALA A 138 6.69 7.39 -13.51
CA ALA A 138 8.11 7.07 -13.72
C ALA A 138 8.96 7.39 -12.48
N VAL A 139 8.68 8.49 -11.79
CA VAL A 139 9.36 8.82 -10.52
C VAL A 139 9.05 7.79 -9.43
N LEU A 140 7.79 7.35 -9.30
CA LEU A 140 7.45 6.27 -8.37
C LEU A 140 8.21 4.99 -8.70
N LEU A 141 8.19 4.55 -9.95
CA LEU A 141 8.86 3.33 -10.38
C LEU A 141 10.37 3.41 -10.17
N VAL A 142 10.99 4.58 -10.39
CA VAL A 142 12.41 4.80 -10.07
C VAL A 142 12.68 4.68 -8.57
N LEU A 143 11.81 5.22 -7.70
CA LEU A 143 11.93 5.05 -6.25
C LEU A 143 11.77 3.58 -5.83
N CYS A 144 10.86 2.83 -6.43
CA CYS A 144 10.75 1.39 -6.18
C CYS A 144 12.04 0.65 -6.59
N LEU A 145 12.68 1.03 -7.70
CA LEU A 145 13.94 0.44 -8.14
C LEU A 145 15.13 0.79 -7.23
N THR A 146 15.07 1.90 -6.48
CA THR A 146 16.12 2.25 -5.52
C THR A 146 16.04 1.43 -4.23
N GLU A 147 14.86 0.92 -3.90
CA GLU A 147 14.60 0.14 -2.70
C GLU A 147 14.90 -1.34 -2.93
N GLY A 148 16.12 -1.73 -3.31
CA GLY A 148 16.46 -3.16 -3.52
C GLY A 148 16.46 -4.03 -2.25
N ARG A 149 16.32 -3.41 -1.07
CA ARG A 149 16.28 -4.08 0.23
C ARG A 149 14.84 -4.16 0.70
N ALA A 150 14.38 -5.35 1.06
CA ALA A 150 13.02 -5.58 1.54
C ALA A 150 12.82 -5.14 3.02
N LEU A 151 13.15 -3.88 3.31
CA LEU A 151 13.05 -3.28 4.64
C LEU A 151 11.71 -2.56 4.81
N ASN A 152 10.60 -3.29 4.65
CA ASN A 152 9.23 -2.77 4.70
C ASN A 152 8.91 -1.99 5.99
N ASN A 153 9.52 -2.33 7.12
CA ASN A 153 9.33 -1.61 8.38
C ASN A 153 10.44 -0.60 8.71
N GLU A 154 11.57 -0.61 8.00
CA GLU A 154 12.80 0.11 8.39
C GLU A 154 13.41 0.99 7.31
N GLY A 155 12.73 1.22 6.18
CA GLY A 155 13.22 2.19 5.18
C GLY A 155 12.71 2.03 3.75
N ALA A 156 11.90 1.03 3.44
CA ALA A 156 11.26 0.93 2.12
C ALA A 156 9.91 1.65 2.10
N LEU A 157 9.88 2.83 1.49
CA LEU A 157 8.75 3.74 1.54
C LEU A 157 7.86 3.64 0.30
N ALA A 158 8.44 3.50 -0.89
CA ALA A 158 7.73 3.53 -2.16
C ALA A 158 7.23 2.14 -2.58
N THR A 159 8.03 1.10 -2.39
CA THR A 159 7.77 -0.26 -2.90
C THR A 159 6.57 -0.91 -2.23
N THR A 160 6.30 -0.58 -0.98
CA THR A 160 5.13 -1.08 -0.24
C THR A 160 3.80 -0.66 -0.89
N PHE A 161 3.77 0.41 -1.69
CA PHE A 161 2.58 0.77 -2.50
C PHE A 161 2.20 -0.31 -3.53
N LEU A 162 3.14 -1.16 -3.93
CA LEU A 162 2.90 -2.28 -4.86
C LEU A 162 2.32 -3.51 -4.16
N LEU A 163 2.41 -3.58 -2.83
CA LEU A 163 2.00 -4.74 -2.06
C LEU A 163 0.54 -4.63 -1.61
N THR A 164 -0.14 -5.76 -1.44
CA THR A 164 -1.45 -5.86 -0.79
C THR A 164 -1.33 -5.50 0.68
N THR A 165 -2.40 -5.00 1.32
CA THR A 165 -2.43 -4.67 2.77
C THR A 165 -1.48 -3.59 3.30
N TYR A 166 -0.66 -2.96 2.44
CA TYR A 166 0.22 -1.83 2.79
C TYR A 166 -0.42 -0.47 2.45
N TYR A 167 -1.67 -0.23 2.88
CA TYR A 167 -2.34 1.09 2.89
C TYR A 167 -2.44 1.84 1.54
N TYR A 168 -2.25 1.16 0.40
CA TYR A 168 -2.32 1.79 -0.91
C TYR A 168 -3.69 2.40 -1.21
N GLY A 169 -4.76 1.83 -0.65
CA GLY A 169 -6.12 2.31 -0.84
C GLY A 169 -6.39 3.65 -0.17
N ALA A 170 -5.87 3.85 1.05
CA ALA A 170 -5.90 5.14 1.72
C ALA A 170 -5.20 6.24 0.89
N VAL A 171 -4.05 5.91 0.29
CA VAL A 171 -3.30 6.84 -0.56
C VAL A 171 -4.06 7.17 -1.85
N LEU A 172 -4.65 6.17 -2.52
CA LEU A 172 -5.46 6.39 -3.72
C LEU A 172 -6.69 7.27 -3.43
N THR A 173 -7.45 6.95 -2.37
CA THR A 173 -8.61 7.73 -1.94
C THR A 173 -8.19 9.16 -1.57
N GLY A 174 -7.11 9.32 -0.81
CA GLY A 174 -6.57 10.63 -0.43
C GLY A 174 -6.23 11.47 -1.66
N LEU A 175 -5.39 10.98 -2.56
CA LEU A 175 -4.99 11.73 -3.75
C LEU A 175 -6.16 12.04 -4.69
N ALA A 176 -7.14 11.14 -4.81
CA ALA A 176 -8.38 11.40 -5.53
C ALA A 176 -9.19 12.51 -4.85
N GLY A 177 -9.29 12.46 -3.52
CA GLY A 177 -9.90 13.49 -2.68
C GLY A 177 -9.24 14.86 -2.85
N LEU A 178 -7.90 14.90 -2.91
CA LEU A 178 -7.14 16.12 -3.20
C LEU A 178 -7.51 16.69 -4.58
N ALA A 179 -7.60 15.84 -5.60
CA ALA A 179 -7.96 16.27 -6.95
C ALA A 179 -9.37 16.90 -7.03
N VAL A 180 -10.32 16.37 -6.25
CA VAL A 180 -11.68 16.89 -6.15
C VAL A 180 -11.74 18.14 -5.29
N ALA A 181 -11.04 18.18 -4.15
CA ALA A 181 -10.91 19.36 -3.31
C ALA A 181 -10.37 20.56 -4.11
N LEU A 182 -9.30 20.36 -4.88
CA LEU A 182 -8.75 21.39 -5.78
C LEU A 182 -9.77 21.87 -6.84
N GLY A 183 -10.69 20.99 -7.25
CA GLY A 183 -11.81 21.35 -8.11
C GLY A 183 -12.83 22.23 -7.40
N ALA A 184 -13.31 21.77 -6.25
CA ALA A 184 -14.31 22.45 -5.44
C ALA A 184 -13.85 23.85 -4.99
N LEU A 185 -12.56 24.01 -4.67
CA LEU A 185 -11.98 25.29 -4.26
C LEU A 185 -11.97 26.36 -5.37
N ARG A 186 -12.18 25.98 -6.63
CA ARG A 186 -12.28 26.91 -7.77
C ARG A 186 -13.68 27.48 -7.94
N GLU A 187 -14.69 26.72 -7.54
CA GLU A 187 -16.08 27.02 -7.80
C GLU A 187 -16.66 27.86 -6.67
N ARG A 188 -17.46 28.89 -7.00
CA ARG A 188 -18.22 29.65 -5.98
C ARG A 188 -19.25 28.77 -5.26
N ARG A 189 -19.76 27.77 -5.98
CA ARG A 189 -20.67 26.73 -5.50
C ARG A 189 -20.13 25.39 -6.00
N PRO A 190 -19.40 24.64 -5.16
CA PRO A 190 -18.80 23.38 -5.60
C PRO A 190 -19.89 22.37 -5.98
N ALA A 191 -19.68 21.66 -7.08
CA ALA A 191 -20.58 20.59 -7.51
C ALA A 191 -20.75 19.52 -6.41
N ALA A 192 -22.01 19.20 -6.08
CA ALA A 192 -22.33 18.28 -5.00
C ALA A 192 -21.91 16.84 -5.30
N LEU A 193 -22.08 16.36 -6.55
CA LEU A 193 -21.81 14.96 -6.91
C LEU A 193 -20.34 14.55 -6.70
N PRO A 194 -19.32 15.28 -7.21
CA PRO A 194 -17.92 14.92 -6.92
C PRO A 194 -17.58 14.93 -5.43
N LEU A 195 -18.13 15.88 -4.67
CA LEU A 195 -17.94 15.95 -3.22
C LEU A 195 -18.62 14.77 -2.50
N LEU A 196 -19.82 14.38 -2.93
CA LEU A 196 -20.53 13.22 -2.40
C LEU A 196 -19.75 11.92 -2.68
N LEU A 197 -19.25 11.74 -3.90
CA LEU A 197 -18.47 10.54 -4.25
C LEU A 197 -17.16 10.45 -3.46
N VAL A 198 -16.45 11.57 -3.29
CA VAL A 198 -15.25 11.59 -2.46
C VAL A 198 -15.59 11.45 -0.98
N GLY A 199 -16.68 12.05 -0.51
CA GLY A 199 -17.16 11.86 0.86
C GLY A 199 -17.48 10.39 1.14
N ALA A 200 -18.18 9.71 0.23
CA ALA A 200 -18.45 8.28 0.33
C ALA A 200 -17.15 7.46 0.33
N ALA A 201 -16.21 7.76 -0.57
CA ALA A 201 -14.91 7.08 -0.61
C ALA A 201 -14.09 7.31 0.67
N VAL A 202 -14.07 8.54 1.21
CA VAL A 202 -13.41 8.87 2.48
C VAL A 202 -14.07 8.12 3.64
N ALA A 203 -15.41 8.11 3.73
CA ALA A 203 -16.11 7.38 4.79
C ALA A 203 -15.84 5.86 4.72
N ALA A 204 -15.93 5.26 3.53
CA ALA A 204 -15.64 3.84 3.31
C ALA A 204 -14.16 3.51 3.59
N THR A 205 -13.25 4.38 3.19
CA THR A 205 -11.82 4.21 3.45
C THR A 205 -11.50 4.42 4.92
N THR A 206 -12.09 5.38 5.64
CA THR A 206 -11.87 5.54 7.09
C THR A 206 -12.46 4.40 7.90
N LEU A 207 -13.61 3.85 7.47
CA LEU A 207 -14.17 2.63 8.01
C LEU A 207 -13.17 1.47 7.87
N SER A 208 -12.58 1.32 6.68
CA SER A 208 -11.60 0.28 6.36
C SER A 208 -10.25 0.50 7.07
N ASP A 209 -9.68 1.68 6.94
CA ASP A 209 -8.34 2.09 7.34
C ASP A 209 -8.37 3.49 8.01
N PRO A 210 -8.23 3.57 9.34
CA PRO A 210 -8.23 4.85 10.05
C PRO A 210 -6.96 5.68 9.78
N LEU A 211 -5.89 5.13 9.18
CA LEU A 211 -4.68 5.90 8.86
C LEU A 211 -4.95 7.00 7.84
N LEU A 212 -6.02 6.93 7.04
CA LEU A 212 -6.43 8.02 6.16
C LEU A 212 -6.54 9.37 6.91
N LEU A 213 -6.91 9.33 8.20
CA LEU A 213 -7.04 10.53 9.03
C LEU A 213 -5.72 11.29 9.13
N VAL A 214 -4.63 10.58 9.45
CA VAL A 214 -3.30 11.18 9.64
C VAL A 214 -2.54 11.33 8.33
N GLN A 215 -2.72 10.39 7.40
CA GLN A 215 -2.05 10.41 6.09
C GLN A 215 -2.62 11.45 5.14
N PHE A 216 -3.90 11.80 5.28
CA PHE A 216 -4.58 12.66 4.32
C PHE A 216 -5.44 13.77 4.93
N VAL A 217 -6.37 13.44 5.83
CA VAL A 217 -7.33 14.42 6.36
C VAL A 217 -6.62 15.55 7.10
N GLY A 218 -5.73 15.23 8.05
CA GLY A 218 -4.94 16.22 8.78
C GLY A 218 -4.13 17.15 7.86
N PRO A 219 -3.27 16.62 6.98
CA PRO A 219 -2.51 17.44 6.02
C PRO A 219 -3.38 18.31 5.11
N LEU A 220 -4.54 17.80 4.66
CA LEU A 220 -5.46 18.58 3.84
C LEU A 220 -6.03 19.76 4.62
N LEU A 221 -6.42 19.56 5.88
CA LEU A 221 -6.93 20.64 6.73
C LEU A 221 -5.88 21.72 6.95
N VAL A 222 -4.62 21.36 7.16
CA VAL A 222 -3.50 22.31 7.26
C VAL A 222 -3.42 23.17 5.99
N VAL A 223 -3.46 22.55 4.81
CA VAL A 223 -3.44 23.30 3.53
C VAL A 223 -4.67 24.18 3.37
N LEU A 224 -5.86 23.71 3.73
CA LEU A 224 -7.09 24.49 3.67
C LEU A 224 -7.02 25.75 4.56
N VAL A 225 -6.44 25.63 5.76
CA VAL A 225 -6.18 26.77 6.64
C VAL A 225 -5.20 27.75 6.00
N VAL A 226 -4.10 27.26 5.41
CA VAL A 226 -3.14 28.12 4.69
C VAL A 226 -3.81 28.85 3.52
N LEU A 227 -4.61 28.16 2.71
CA LEU A 227 -5.34 28.78 1.60
C LEU A 227 -6.35 29.83 2.06
N LEU A 228 -6.99 29.61 3.21
CA LEU A 228 -7.91 30.56 3.83
C LEU A 228 -7.16 31.80 4.35
N MET A 229 -6.06 31.62 5.07
CA MET A 229 -5.24 32.72 5.62
C MET A 229 -4.64 33.59 4.51
N LEU A 230 -4.23 32.98 3.40
CA LEU A 230 -3.68 33.69 2.24
C LEU A 230 -4.76 34.22 1.27
N ALA A 231 -6.04 34.09 1.62
CA ALA A 231 -7.18 34.47 0.77
C ALA A 231 -7.15 33.86 -0.65
N LEU A 232 -6.58 32.65 -0.79
CA LEU A 232 -6.43 31.96 -2.07
C LEU A 232 -7.65 31.15 -2.49
N ALA A 233 -8.55 30.87 -1.54
CA ALA A 233 -9.81 30.18 -1.75
C ALA A 233 -10.96 30.89 -1.04
N ALA A 234 -12.18 30.74 -1.58
CA ALA A 234 -13.37 31.30 -0.94
C ALA A 234 -13.67 30.58 0.37
N ARG A 235 -13.98 31.33 1.44
CA ARG A 235 -14.30 30.79 2.77
C ARG A 235 -15.34 29.67 2.71
N ARG A 236 -16.42 29.90 1.94
CA ARG A 236 -17.49 28.90 1.74
C ARG A 236 -16.98 27.61 1.10
N ALA A 237 -16.13 27.69 0.08
CA ALA A 237 -15.59 26.50 -0.58
C ALA A 237 -14.67 25.71 0.37
N VAL A 238 -13.84 26.43 1.15
CA VAL A 238 -12.99 25.83 2.19
C VAL A 238 -13.85 25.10 3.24
N LEU A 239 -14.88 25.76 3.77
CA LEU A 239 -15.77 25.17 4.78
C LEU A 239 -16.54 23.96 4.23
N VAL A 240 -16.99 24.01 2.97
CA VAL A 240 -17.68 22.87 2.34
C VAL A 240 -16.72 21.68 2.18
N VAL A 241 -15.51 21.90 1.68
CA VAL A 241 -14.52 20.83 1.52
C VAL A 241 -14.12 20.26 2.89
N ALA A 242 -13.77 21.12 3.85
CA ALA A 242 -13.39 20.72 5.19
C ALA A 242 -14.52 19.95 5.88
N GLY A 243 -15.75 20.47 5.85
CA GLY A 243 -16.93 19.82 6.42
C GLY A 243 -17.27 18.49 5.74
N THR A 244 -17.09 18.39 4.42
CA THR A 244 -17.30 17.12 3.69
C THR A 244 -16.30 16.06 4.13
N VAL A 245 -15.00 16.39 4.15
CA VAL A 245 -13.96 15.42 4.50
C VAL A 245 -14.03 15.04 5.98
N LEU A 246 -14.22 16.01 6.88
CA LEU A 246 -14.38 15.76 8.31
C LEU A 246 -15.66 14.97 8.62
N GLY A 247 -16.79 15.35 8.03
CA GLY A 247 -18.06 14.66 8.22
C GLY A 247 -18.01 13.22 7.69
N ALA A 248 -17.41 13.02 6.52
CA ALA A 248 -17.20 11.68 5.96
C ALA A 248 -16.27 10.82 6.83
N ALA A 249 -15.15 11.38 7.28
CA ALA A 249 -14.21 10.71 8.16
C ALA A 249 -14.85 10.33 9.50
N ALA A 250 -15.62 11.24 10.11
CA ALA A 250 -16.36 10.98 11.34
C ALA A 250 -17.43 9.89 11.14
N LEU A 251 -18.14 9.92 10.00
CA LEU A 251 -19.09 8.87 9.65
C LEU A 251 -18.40 7.50 9.50
N GLY A 252 -17.28 7.44 8.79
CA GLY A 252 -16.49 6.22 8.64
C GLY A 252 -16.00 5.66 9.98
N ALA A 253 -15.49 6.53 10.85
CA ALA A 253 -15.07 6.15 12.21
C ALA A 253 -16.25 5.68 13.07
N ALA A 254 -17.43 6.32 12.95
CA ALA A 254 -18.64 5.89 13.68
C ALA A 254 -19.15 4.52 13.18
N LEU A 255 -19.17 4.30 11.86
CA LEU A 255 -19.55 3.01 11.27
C LEU A 255 -18.58 1.88 11.60
N ARG A 256 -17.36 2.23 12.03
CA ARG A 256 -16.34 1.26 12.43
C ARG A 256 -16.60 0.65 13.79
N ILE A 257 -17.24 1.39 14.71
CA ILE A 257 -17.57 0.93 16.07
C ILE A 257 -18.35 -0.40 16.08
N PRO A 258 -19.46 -0.57 15.33
CA PRO A 258 -20.19 -1.84 15.32
C PRO A 258 -19.39 -2.99 14.66
N LEU A 259 -18.34 -2.70 13.89
CA LEU A 259 -17.43 -3.71 13.32
C LEU A 259 -16.23 -4.01 14.23
N GLY A 260 -16.23 -3.52 15.48
CA GLY A 260 -15.15 -3.72 16.44
C GLY A 260 -14.81 -5.20 16.68
N PHE A 261 -15.80 -6.10 16.60
CA PHE A 261 -15.61 -7.54 16.75
C PHE A 261 -14.71 -8.17 15.68
N LEU A 262 -14.55 -7.50 14.52
CA LEU A 262 -13.63 -7.91 13.45
C LEU A 262 -12.21 -7.40 13.68
N ILE A 263 -11.94 -6.56 14.68
CA ILE A 263 -10.63 -5.93 14.89
C ILE A 263 -9.85 -6.75 15.93
N GLY A 264 -8.67 -7.24 15.55
CA GLY A 264 -7.76 -7.98 16.44
C GLY A 264 -6.99 -7.06 17.39
N THR A 265 -6.47 -5.96 16.85
CA THR A 265 -5.71 -4.94 17.59
C THR A 265 -6.25 -3.57 17.24
N ASP A 266 -6.82 -2.88 18.22
CA ASP A 266 -7.34 -1.53 18.01
C ASP A 266 -6.21 -0.51 17.76
N ALA A 267 -6.53 0.62 17.13
CA ALA A 267 -5.60 1.70 16.83
C ALA A 267 -4.88 2.21 18.10
N GLY A 268 -5.55 2.21 19.25
CA GLY A 268 -4.95 2.55 20.54
C GLY A 268 -3.79 1.63 20.95
N GLY A 269 -3.81 0.36 20.55
CA GLY A 269 -2.73 -0.61 20.81
C GLY A 269 -1.41 -0.28 20.10
N TYR A 270 -1.46 0.62 19.11
CA TYR A 270 -0.27 1.13 18.43
C TYR A 270 0.33 2.37 19.09
N LEU A 271 -0.36 2.98 20.07
CA LEU A 271 0.14 4.14 20.79
C LEU A 271 1.11 3.71 21.89
N ARG A 272 2.41 3.83 21.63
CA ARG A 272 3.48 3.54 22.58
C ARG A 272 4.14 4.83 23.04
N LEU A 273 3.36 5.71 23.68
CA LEU A 273 3.83 7.05 24.12
C LEU A 273 5.16 7.04 24.91
N PRO A 274 5.43 6.07 25.81
CA PRO A 274 6.72 5.99 26.51
C PRO A 274 7.93 5.77 25.57
N LEU A 275 7.70 5.24 24.36
CA LEU A 275 8.71 4.99 23.34
C LEU A 275 8.88 6.16 22.35
N ALA A 276 8.29 7.33 22.61
CA ALA A 276 8.39 8.46 21.68
C ALA A 276 9.84 8.93 21.46
N GLY A 277 10.66 8.95 22.53
CA GLY A 277 12.09 9.28 22.43
C GLY A 277 12.86 8.26 21.59
N THR A 278 12.63 6.97 21.86
CA THR A 278 13.29 5.89 21.10
C THR A 278 12.84 5.86 19.65
N ALA A 279 11.59 6.19 19.33
CA ALA A 279 11.11 6.27 17.96
C ALA A 279 11.82 7.35 17.14
N LEU A 280 12.22 8.47 17.77
CA LEU A 280 13.04 9.49 17.11
C LEU A 280 14.45 8.97 16.82
N ASP A 281 15.07 8.29 17.78
CA ASP A 281 16.40 7.68 17.61
C ASP A 281 16.37 6.61 16.52
N ASP A 282 15.35 5.74 16.53
CA ASP A 282 15.13 4.72 15.51
C ASP A 282 14.95 5.34 14.12
N LEU A 283 14.17 6.41 13.99
CA LEU A 283 14.00 7.12 12.73
C LEU A 283 15.33 7.68 12.20
N ILE A 284 16.18 8.22 13.08
CA ILE A 284 17.51 8.71 12.71
C ILE A 284 18.39 7.55 12.26
N VAL A 285 18.42 6.44 12.99
CA VAL A 285 19.20 5.24 12.63
C VAL A 285 18.73 4.66 11.30
N GLN A 286 17.42 4.52 11.09
CA GLN A 286 16.85 4.06 9.84
C GLN A 286 17.24 4.97 8.68
N PHE A 287 17.20 6.30 8.86
CA PHE A 287 17.67 7.24 7.85
C PHE A 287 19.17 7.08 7.55
N LEU A 288 20.01 6.87 8.57
CA LEU A 288 21.45 6.61 8.42
C LEU A 288 21.70 5.30 7.63
N VAL A 289 20.97 4.23 7.94
CA VAL A 289 21.01 2.93 7.25
C VAL A 289 20.50 3.05 5.82
N LEU A 290 19.46 3.85 5.60
CA LEU A 290 18.90 4.11 4.28
C LEU A 290 19.95 4.78 3.38
N LYS A 291 20.60 5.84 3.86
CA LYS A 291 21.58 6.61 3.07
C LYS A 291 23.00 6.02 3.03
N ALA A 292 23.27 4.91 3.71
CA ALA A 292 24.59 4.28 3.68
C ALA A 292 25.00 3.84 2.25
N PRO A 293 24.19 3.04 1.51
CA PRO A 293 24.50 2.67 0.13
C PRO A 293 24.23 3.81 -0.87
N LEU A 294 24.93 3.78 -2.01
CA LEU A 294 24.75 4.75 -3.10
C LEU A 294 23.29 4.83 -3.58
N ILE A 295 22.63 3.68 -3.73
CA ILE A 295 21.25 3.61 -4.22
C ILE A 295 20.26 4.29 -3.26
N GLY A 296 20.45 4.13 -1.95
CA GLY A 296 19.63 4.80 -0.95
C GLY A 296 19.93 6.29 -0.83
N LYS A 297 21.17 6.74 -1.13
CA LYS A 297 21.46 8.18 -1.28
C LYS A 297 20.68 8.78 -2.44
N LEU A 298 20.53 8.07 -3.55
CA LEU A 298 19.75 8.53 -4.71
C LEU A 298 18.27 8.66 -4.35
N GLU A 299 17.72 7.68 -3.63
CA GLU A 299 16.35 7.72 -3.12
C GLU A 299 16.10 8.95 -2.24
N VAL A 300 16.92 9.13 -1.20
CA VAL A 300 16.84 10.28 -0.29
C VAL A 300 17.05 11.61 -1.04
N ALA A 301 18.00 11.66 -1.97
CA ALA A 301 18.26 12.86 -2.76
C ALA A 301 17.07 13.20 -3.68
N LEU A 302 16.45 12.20 -4.31
CA LEU A 302 15.28 12.40 -5.18
C LEU A 302 14.08 12.89 -4.37
N LEU A 303 13.76 12.25 -3.24
CA LEU A 303 12.68 12.69 -2.35
C LEU A 303 12.96 14.07 -1.75
N GLY A 304 14.18 14.31 -1.28
CA GLY A 304 14.62 15.60 -0.77
C GLY A 304 14.52 16.70 -1.83
N LEU A 305 14.92 16.43 -3.07
CA LEU A 305 14.81 17.38 -4.17
C LEU A 305 13.34 17.70 -4.50
N LEU A 306 12.45 16.70 -4.50
CA LEU A 306 11.02 16.92 -4.73
C LEU A 306 10.37 17.72 -3.60
N LEU A 307 10.75 17.46 -2.34
CA LEU A 307 10.29 18.24 -1.19
C LEU A 307 10.78 19.69 -1.28
N LEU A 308 12.06 19.91 -1.57
CA LEU A 308 12.64 21.24 -1.77
C LEU A 308 11.99 21.98 -2.95
N ALA A 309 11.72 21.27 -4.06
CA ALA A 309 11.03 21.85 -5.21
C ALA A 309 9.58 22.22 -4.87
N ALA A 310 8.89 21.42 -4.06
CA ALA A 310 7.56 21.75 -3.56
C ALA A 310 7.59 23.02 -2.70
N LEU A 311 8.52 23.09 -1.75
CA LEU A 311 8.74 24.29 -0.91
C LEU A 311 9.08 25.51 -1.76
N ALA A 312 9.94 25.37 -2.78
CA ALA A 312 10.27 26.47 -3.69
C ALA A 312 9.04 27.00 -4.44
N VAL A 313 8.13 26.13 -4.88
CA VAL A 313 6.85 26.54 -5.51
C VAL A 313 5.96 27.29 -4.51
N VAL A 314 5.89 26.83 -3.25
CA VAL A 314 5.13 27.50 -2.18
C VAL A 314 5.72 28.88 -1.90
N VAL A 315 7.03 28.98 -1.65
CA VAL A 315 7.73 30.24 -1.38
C VAL A 315 7.58 31.21 -2.55
N ALA A 316 7.76 30.75 -3.79
CA ALA A 316 7.56 31.59 -4.98
C ALA A 316 6.11 32.07 -5.12
N GLY A 317 5.13 31.23 -4.78
CA GLY A 317 3.72 31.60 -4.75
C GLY A 317 3.42 32.66 -3.69
N ALA A 318 3.88 32.46 -2.46
CA ALA A 318 3.75 33.41 -1.36
C ALA A 318 4.42 34.76 -1.67
N ALA A 319 5.64 34.74 -2.21
CA ALA A 319 6.36 35.95 -2.60
C ALA A 319 5.66 36.71 -3.75
N ARG A 320 4.95 36.02 -4.64
CA ARG A 320 4.11 36.68 -5.66
C ARG A 320 2.91 37.37 -5.02
N LEU A 321 2.23 36.71 -4.08
CA LEU A 321 1.09 37.28 -3.37
C LEU A 321 1.49 38.48 -2.51
N ALA A 322 2.62 38.41 -1.81
CA ALA A 322 3.16 39.52 -1.02
C ALA A 322 3.47 40.77 -1.89
N ARG A 323 3.78 40.58 -3.17
CA ARG A 323 3.96 41.65 -4.16
C ARG A 323 2.66 42.09 -4.85
N GLY A 324 1.50 41.66 -4.35
CA GLY A 324 0.20 41.99 -4.94
C GLY A 324 -0.11 41.29 -6.26
N ALA A 325 0.68 40.29 -6.68
CA ALA A 325 0.45 39.60 -7.94
C ALA A 325 -0.63 38.53 -7.79
N ALA A 326 -1.63 38.55 -8.68
CA ALA A 326 -2.64 37.52 -8.74
C ALA A 326 -2.06 36.17 -9.22
N LEU A 327 -2.50 35.08 -8.60
CA LEU A 327 -2.22 33.72 -9.04
C LEU A 327 -3.36 33.19 -9.91
N ASP A 328 -3.02 32.69 -11.10
CA ASP A 328 -4.00 32.00 -11.93
C ASP A 328 -4.46 30.68 -11.27
N GLU A 329 -5.54 30.11 -11.80
CA GLU A 329 -6.17 28.90 -11.27
C GLU A 329 -5.20 27.70 -11.19
N ALA A 330 -4.36 27.53 -12.20
CA ALA A 330 -3.37 26.47 -12.25
C ALA A 330 -2.21 26.72 -11.25
N ALA A 331 -1.80 27.98 -11.05
CA ALA A 331 -0.81 28.35 -10.05
C ALA A 331 -1.32 28.15 -8.63
N ARG A 332 -2.58 28.49 -8.33
CA ARG A 332 -3.20 28.20 -7.03
C ARG A 332 -3.28 26.71 -6.75
N ALA A 333 -3.66 25.89 -7.74
CA ALA A 333 -3.69 24.45 -7.57
C ALA A 333 -2.28 23.86 -7.35
N ARG A 334 -1.27 24.35 -8.07
CA ARG A 334 0.13 23.98 -7.86
C ARG A 334 0.62 24.37 -6.47
N PHE A 335 0.31 25.58 -6.01
CA PHE A 335 0.61 26.03 -4.66
C PHE A 335 0.00 25.10 -3.60
N ALA A 336 -1.28 24.77 -3.73
CA ALA A 336 -1.97 23.90 -2.78
C ALA A 336 -1.37 22.48 -2.71
N VAL A 337 -1.09 21.84 -3.86
CA VAL A 337 -0.44 20.52 -3.90
C VAL A 337 0.98 20.57 -3.36
N CYS A 338 1.76 21.58 -3.73
CA CYS A 338 3.13 21.72 -3.25
C CYS A 338 3.19 22.09 -1.75
N ALA A 339 2.13 22.69 -1.19
CA ALA A 339 1.98 22.89 0.25
C ALA A 339 1.53 21.60 0.97
N PHE A 340 0.81 20.72 0.28
CA PHE A 340 0.32 19.46 0.84
C PHE A 340 1.46 18.48 1.16
N LEU A 341 2.45 18.32 0.29
CA LEU A 341 3.58 17.40 0.55
C LEU A 341 4.34 17.71 1.86
N PRO A 342 4.83 18.94 2.12
CA PRO A 342 5.50 19.26 3.38
C PRO A 342 4.56 19.18 4.58
N ALA A 343 3.28 19.55 4.44
CA ALA A 343 2.29 19.37 5.51
C ALA A 343 2.10 17.89 5.86
N GLN A 344 1.98 17.02 4.85
CA GLN A 344 1.86 15.58 5.04
C GLN A 344 3.12 14.98 5.66
N THR A 345 4.29 15.38 5.18
CA THR A 345 5.58 14.95 5.74
C THR A 345 5.67 15.33 7.22
N ALA A 346 5.37 16.58 7.57
CA ALA A 346 5.41 17.05 8.95
C ALA A 346 4.42 16.30 9.85
N VAL A 347 3.15 16.17 9.43
CA VAL A 347 2.13 15.46 10.21
C VAL A 347 2.53 14.00 10.43
N LEU A 348 2.99 13.30 9.40
CA LEU A 348 3.36 11.89 9.51
C LEU A 348 4.58 11.66 10.41
N LEU A 349 5.62 12.48 10.29
CA LEU A 349 6.80 12.37 11.15
C LEU A 349 6.45 12.70 12.61
N VAL A 350 5.64 13.74 12.85
CA VAL A 350 5.16 14.09 14.18
C VAL A 350 4.35 12.92 14.76
N VAL A 351 3.35 12.41 14.02
CA VAL A 351 2.55 11.29 14.49
C VAL A 351 3.42 10.06 14.77
N GLN A 352 4.34 9.70 13.88
CA GLN A 352 5.22 8.56 14.10
C GLN A 352 6.03 8.68 15.41
N VAL A 353 6.65 9.83 15.64
CA VAL A 353 7.42 10.09 16.88
C VAL A 353 6.51 10.09 18.11
N PHE A 354 5.42 10.85 18.10
CA PHE A 354 4.53 10.97 19.26
C PHE A 354 3.79 9.68 19.59
N THR A 355 3.54 8.81 18.60
CA THR A 355 2.95 7.49 18.83
C THR A 355 3.97 6.44 19.26
N GLY A 356 5.27 6.77 19.31
CA GLY A 356 6.33 5.82 19.64
C GLY A 356 6.49 4.70 18.61
N SER A 357 6.13 4.96 17.35
CA SER A 357 6.19 3.98 16.27
C SER A 357 7.51 4.09 15.51
N SER A 358 8.23 2.98 15.37
CA SER A 358 9.42 2.88 14.52
C SER A 358 9.11 2.32 13.12
N VAL A 359 7.82 2.16 12.79
CA VAL A 359 7.36 1.47 11.58
C VAL A 359 7.27 2.44 10.39
N THR A 360 8.21 2.35 9.45
CA THR A 360 8.34 3.29 8.33
C THR A 360 7.30 3.13 7.22
N ARG A 361 6.66 1.96 7.06
CA ARG A 361 5.59 1.78 6.05
C ARG A 361 4.44 2.77 6.20
N TYR A 362 4.21 3.33 7.39
CA TYR A 362 3.20 4.38 7.60
C TYR A 362 3.55 5.71 6.90
N LEU A 363 4.82 5.89 6.51
CA LEU A 363 5.32 7.04 5.75
C LEU A 363 5.21 6.87 4.22
N MET A 364 4.75 5.71 3.73
CA MET A 364 4.55 5.44 2.29
C MET A 364 3.77 6.53 1.51
N PRO A 365 2.79 7.26 2.09
CA PRO A 365 2.14 8.34 1.36
C PRO A 365 3.08 9.45 0.88
N ILE A 366 4.23 9.66 1.51
CA ILE A 366 5.20 10.73 1.19
C ILE A 366 5.78 10.54 -0.23
N PRO A 367 6.46 9.43 -0.57
CA PRO A 367 6.98 9.22 -1.92
C PRO A 367 5.88 9.22 -2.99
N VAL A 368 4.71 8.64 -2.71
CA VAL A 368 3.61 8.62 -3.68
C VAL A 368 3.06 10.02 -3.92
N THR A 369 2.91 10.84 -2.89
CA THR A 369 2.48 12.25 -3.02
C THR A 369 3.53 13.12 -3.71
N ALA A 370 4.82 12.82 -3.52
CA ALA A 370 5.92 13.51 -4.21
C ALA A 370 5.83 13.38 -5.74
N THR A 371 5.24 12.30 -6.26
CA THR A 371 4.98 12.14 -7.70
C THR A 371 4.06 13.24 -8.26
N VAL A 372 3.16 13.79 -7.45
CA VAL A 372 2.26 14.87 -7.85
C VAL A 372 3.02 16.19 -8.02
N VAL A 373 4.09 16.39 -7.25
CA VAL A 373 4.97 17.57 -7.39
C VAL A 373 5.59 17.61 -8.78
N VAL A 374 5.98 16.47 -9.34
CA VAL A 374 6.49 16.37 -10.73
C VAL A 374 5.50 16.97 -11.73
N ILE A 375 4.21 16.67 -11.56
CA ILE A 375 3.13 17.21 -12.40
C ILE A 375 3.04 18.74 -12.22
N ALA A 376 3.13 19.21 -10.97
CA ALA A 376 3.10 20.64 -10.66
C ALA A 376 4.30 21.38 -11.30
N LEU A 377 5.49 20.79 -11.25
CA LEU A 377 6.71 21.33 -11.87
C LEU A 377 6.63 21.36 -13.40
N ILE A 378 6.13 20.29 -14.03
CA ILE A 378 5.89 20.27 -15.48
C ILE A 378 4.89 21.36 -15.88
N GLY A 379 3.81 21.52 -15.10
CA GLY A 379 2.84 22.60 -15.29
C GLY A 379 3.48 23.99 -15.17
N ALA A 380 4.38 24.17 -14.20
CA ALA A 380 5.13 25.42 -14.00
C ALA A 380 6.11 25.72 -15.13
N ALA A 381 6.92 24.73 -15.52
CA ALA A 381 7.87 24.84 -16.61
C ALA A 381 7.18 25.14 -17.95
N ALA A 382 6.03 24.51 -18.23
CA ALA A 382 5.25 24.78 -19.42
C ALA A 382 4.73 26.21 -19.48
N ALA A 383 4.31 26.77 -18.33
CA ALA A 383 3.89 28.16 -18.23
C ALA A 383 5.07 29.13 -18.45
N HIS A 384 6.25 28.83 -17.91
CA HIS A 384 7.43 29.69 -18.01
C HIS A 384 8.08 29.67 -19.41
N ARG A 385 8.29 28.48 -20.01
CA ARG A 385 8.95 28.34 -21.33
C ARG A 385 8.25 29.11 -22.45
N ARG A 386 6.92 29.21 -22.38
CA ARG A 386 6.16 29.99 -23.37
C ARG A 386 6.40 31.49 -23.22
N ASN A 387 6.47 32.00 -21.99
CA ASN A 387 6.81 33.40 -21.76
C ASN A 387 8.22 33.72 -22.29
N ALA A 388 9.11 32.73 -22.29
CA ALA A 388 10.46 32.81 -22.86
C ALA A 388 10.56 32.44 -24.36
N GLY A 389 9.45 32.10 -25.05
CA GLY A 389 9.46 31.73 -26.47
C GLY A 389 10.16 30.40 -26.82
N LEU A 390 10.49 29.56 -25.83
CA LEU A 390 11.28 28.34 -26.02
C LEU A 390 10.45 27.19 -26.60
N ARG A 391 10.92 26.61 -27.72
CA ARG A 391 10.30 25.42 -28.34
C ARG A 391 10.86 24.13 -27.73
N LEU A 392 10.02 23.09 -27.64
CA LEU A 392 10.45 21.74 -27.27
C LEU A 392 11.42 21.21 -28.33
N ALA A 393 12.58 20.72 -27.89
CA ALA A 393 13.58 20.13 -28.77
C ALA A 393 12.98 18.96 -29.58
N PRO A 394 13.27 18.85 -30.89
CA PRO A 394 12.76 17.79 -31.75
C PRO A 394 13.13 16.38 -31.26
N VAL A 395 14.26 16.24 -30.55
CA VAL A 395 14.75 15.00 -29.93
C VAL A 395 13.69 14.35 -29.01
N VAL A 396 12.95 15.13 -28.22
CA VAL A 396 11.92 14.60 -27.31
C VAL A 396 10.79 13.90 -28.06
N ARG A 397 10.49 14.30 -29.30
CA ARG A 397 9.42 13.71 -30.11
C ARG A 397 9.77 12.34 -30.68
N VAL A 398 11.07 12.02 -30.77
CA VAL A 398 11.58 10.76 -31.30
C VAL A 398 11.98 9.82 -30.17
N VAL A 399 12.66 10.34 -29.14
CA VAL A 399 13.14 9.53 -28.00
C VAL A 399 11.98 9.02 -27.16
N ALA A 400 10.94 9.82 -26.90
CA ALA A 400 9.82 9.39 -26.07
C ALA A 400 9.06 8.16 -26.61
N PRO A 401 8.63 8.10 -27.89
CA PRO A 401 7.97 6.91 -28.42
C PRO A 401 8.91 5.70 -28.52
N LEU A 402 10.19 5.90 -28.82
CA LEU A 402 11.18 4.82 -28.84
C LEU A 402 11.42 4.25 -27.44
N ALA A 403 11.56 5.10 -26.43
CA ALA A 403 11.68 4.67 -25.04
C ALA A 403 10.41 3.93 -24.57
N ALA A 404 9.23 4.43 -24.94
CA ALA A 404 7.97 3.74 -24.65
C ALA A 404 7.89 2.37 -25.32
N ALA A 405 8.28 2.25 -26.60
CA ALA A 405 8.32 0.98 -27.31
C ALA A 405 9.35 0.02 -26.69
N GLY A 406 10.54 0.52 -26.35
CA GLY A 406 11.58 -0.23 -25.65
C GLY A 406 11.11 -0.76 -24.30
N LEU A 407 10.34 0.04 -23.54
CA LEU A 407 9.76 -0.37 -22.27
C LEU A 407 8.78 -1.54 -22.44
N VAL A 408 7.92 -1.47 -23.45
CA VAL A 408 6.95 -2.54 -23.77
C VAL A 408 7.67 -3.83 -24.16
N VAL A 409 8.72 -3.74 -24.97
CA VAL A 409 9.52 -4.91 -25.36
C VAL A 409 10.26 -5.49 -24.15
N ALA A 410 10.87 -4.65 -23.32
CA ALA A 410 11.60 -5.07 -22.12
C ALA A 410 10.68 -5.69 -21.05
N ALA A 411 9.38 -5.34 -21.05
CA ALA A 411 8.43 -5.93 -20.12
C ALA A 411 8.15 -7.41 -20.39
N VAL A 412 8.38 -7.93 -21.61
CA VAL A 412 8.13 -9.35 -21.96
C VAL A 412 8.94 -10.32 -21.08
N PRO A 413 10.28 -10.24 -20.99
CA PRO A 413 11.04 -11.10 -20.09
C PRO A 413 10.71 -10.84 -18.61
N ALA A 414 10.35 -9.61 -18.23
CA ALA A 414 9.94 -9.29 -16.87
C ALA A 414 8.62 -9.98 -16.49
N THR A 415 7.65 -10.03 -17.40
CA THR A 415 6.40 -10.79 -17.22
C THR A 415 6.69 -12.27 -17.01
N ALA A 416 7.58 -12.87 -17.81
CA ALA A 416 7.98 -14.26 -17.66
C ALA A 416 8.66 -14.52 -16.31
N ALA A 417 9.55 -13.63 -15.87
CA ALA A 417 10.21 -13.72 -14.57
C ALA A 417 9.20 -13.64 -13.40
N VAL A 418 8.25 -12.71 -13.47
CA VAL A 418 7.19 -12.56 -12.45
C VAL A 418 6.28 -13.78 -12.42
N ALA A 419 5.86 -14.29 -13.58
CA ALA A 419 5.04 -15.50 -13.67
C ALA A 419 5.76 -16.73 -13.13
N SER A 420 7.04 -16.89 -13.45
CA SER A 420 7.89 -17.97 -12.92
C SER A 420 8.06 -17.86 -11.39
N ALA A 421 8.26 -16.64 -10.88
CA ALA A 421 8.38 -16.40 -9.44
C ALA A 421 7.07 -16.70 -8.70
N ALA A 422 5.92 -16.31 -9.27
CA ALA A 422 4.60 -16.61 -8.74
C ALA A 422 4.30 -18.12 -8.73
N ALA A 423 4.61 -18.82 -9.83
CA ALA A 423 4.49 -20.28 -9.88
C ALA A 423 5.38 -20.96 -8.82
N GLY A 424 6.62 -20.47 -8.67
CA GLY A 424 7.54 -20.94 -7.66
C GLY A 424 7.17 -20.58 -6.22
N ALA A 425 6.21 -19.68 -5.98
CA ALA A 425 5.74 -19.36 -4.64
C ALA A 425 4.97 -20.54 -3.99
N ARG A 426 4.40 -21.41 -4.81
CA ARG A 426 3.68 -22.62 -4.40
C ARG A 426 4.60 -23.77 -4.00
N SER A 427 5.80 -23.80 -4.58
CA SER A 427 6.83 -24.79 -4.29
C SER A 427 7.72 -24.28 -3.17
N ASP A 428 7.75 -24.99 -2.06
CA ASP A 428 8.56 -24.62 -0.91
C ASP A 428 9.13 -25.88 -0.25
N PRO A 429 10.47 -26.00 -0.18
CA PRO A 429 11.12 -27.14 0.45
C PRO A 429 10.65 -27.41 1.88
N ASP A 430 10.29 -26.36 2.63
CA ASP A 430 9.81 -26.48 4.00
C ASP A 430 8.39 -27.06 4.04
N ALA A 431 7.49 -26.54 3.21
CA ALA A 431 6.17 -27.13 3.01
C ALA A 431 6.26 -28.59 2.52
N ASP A 432 7.20 -28.91 1.63
CA ASP A 432 7.38 -30.27 1.10
C ASP A 432 8.04 -31.22 2.13
N CYS A 433 8.86 -30.70 3.03
CA CYS A 433 9.34 -31.42 4.22
C CYS A 433 8.17 -31.79 5.12
N LEU A 434 7.32 -30.81 5.45
CA LEU A 434 6.13 -31.03 6.29
C LEU A 434 5.14 -32.01 5.66
N LYS A 435 4.85 -31.87 4.35
CA LYS A 435 3.97 -32.82 3.63
C LYS A 435 4.50 -34.25 3.68
N ARG A 436 5.81 -34.44 3.46
CA ARG A 436 6.45 -35.77 3.53
C ARG A 436 6.43 -36.34 4.94
N TRP A 437 6.59 -35.50 5.95
CA TRP A 437 6.49 -35.95 7.34
C TRP A 437 5.05 -36.35 7.68
N ILE A 438 4.04 -35.54 7.31
CA ILE A 438 2.62 -35.87 7.54
C ILE A 438 2.25 -37.18 6.84
N ASP A 439 2.75 -37.41 5.63
CA ASP A 439 2.59 -38.68 4.87
C ASP A 439 1.14 -39.16 4.77
N GLY A 440 0.22 -38.24 4.45
CA GLY A 440 -1.21 -38.55 4.30
C GLY A 440 -1.99 -38.77 5.60
N ARG A 441 -1.36 -38.62 6.77
CA ARG A 441 -2.04 -38.62 8.07
C ARG A 441 -2.89 -37.34 8.21
N GLU A 442 -4.07 -37.46 8.85
CA GLU A 442 -4.89 -36.30 9.21
C GLU A 442 -4.41 -35.71 10.53
N LEU A 443 -3.36 -34.87 10.46
CA LEU A 443 -2.79 -34.20 11.63
C LEU A 443 -3.00 -32.68 11.51
N ALA A 444 -3.32 -32.04 12.63
CA ALA A 444 -3.27 -30.59 12.75
C ALA A 444 -2.10 -30.17 13.65
N GLY A 445 -1.51 -29.03 13.34
CA GLY A 445 -0.43 -28.46 14.12
C GLY A 445 -0.58 -26.96 14.27
N VAL A 446 0.35 -26.37 15.01
CA VAL A 446 0.40 -24.93 15.22
C VAL A 446 1.78 -24.38 14.85
N GLY A 447 1.86 -23.09 14.59
CA GLY A 447 3.12 -22.42 14.34
C GLY A 447 3.00 -20.91 14.43
N SER A 448 4.05 -20.19 14.07
CA SER A 448 4.01 -18.74 14.02
C SER A 448 3.15 -18.22 12.87
N PHE A 449 2.77 -16.94 12.96
CA PHE A 449 2.19 -16.18 11.85
C PHE A 449 2.96 -16.33 10.53
N TRP A 450 4.29 -16.30 10.57
CA TRP A 450 5.12 -16.24 9.37
C TRP A 450 5.22 -17.59 8.65
N SER A 451 5.25 -18.68 9.39
CA SER A 451 5.38 -20.03 8.83
C SER A 451 4.03 -20.62 8.42
N THR A 452 2.96 -20.35 9.16
CA THR A 452 1.65 -20.96 8.89
C THR A 452 0.91 -20.35 7.69
N ARG A 453 1.04 -19.04 7.46
CA ARG A 453 0.26 -18.33 6.43
C ARG A 453 0.53 -18.79 4.99
N PRO A 454 1.79 -18.98 4.57
CA PRO A 454 2.08 -19.58 3.26
C PRO A 454 1.56 -21.01 3.14
N LEU A 455 1.58 -21.76 4.25
CA LEU A 455 1.11 -23.15 4.28
C LEU A 455 -0.41 -23.22 4.16
N ASP A 456 -1.16 -22.32 4.78
CA ASP A 456 -2.62 -22.25 4.64
C ASP A 456 -3.04 -21.82 3.23
N LEU A 457 -2.31 -20.87 2.61
CA LEU A 457 -2.65 -20.36 1.28
C LEU A 457 -2.25 -21.32 0.15
N TYR A 458 -1.05 -21.89 0.21
CA TYR A 458 -0.47 -22.68 -0.88
C TYR A 458 -0.40 -24.19 -0.59
N GLY A 459 -0.63 -24.59 0.66
CA GLY A 459 -0.67 -25.99 1.05
C GLY A 459 -1.89 -26.72 0.49
N PRO A 460 -1.84 -28.06 0.44
CA PRO A 460 -3.01 -28.86 0.11
C PRO A 460 -4.06 -28.73 1.22
N ALA A 461 -5.33 -28.99 0.88
CA ALA A 461 -6.43 -28.94 1.84
C ALA A 461 -6.28 -29.91 3.03
N SER A 462 -5.41 -30.92 2.94
CA SER A 462 -5.10 -31.85 4.03
C SER A 462 -4.10 -31.28 5.04
N LEU A 463 -3.41 -30.19 4.70
CA LEU A 463 -2.44 -29.55 5.58
C LEU A 463 -3.16 -28.57 6.50
N HIS A 464 -3.16 -28.85 7.79
CA HIS A 464 -3.86 -28.05 8.78
C HIS A 464 -2.87 -27.50 9.80
N VAL A 465 -2.44 -26.26 9.60
CA VAL A 465 -1.54 -25.58 10.53
C VAL A 465 -2.13 -24.24 10.90
N GLN A 466 -2.30 -23.98 12.20
CA GLN A 466 -2.92 -22.76 12.70
C GLN A 466 -1.91 -21.86 13.42
N GLN A 467 -2.03 -20.54 13.22
CA GLN A 467 -1.15 -19.58 13.88
C GLN A 467 -1.46 -19.45 15.37
N VAL A 468 -0.42 -19.37 16.20
CA VAL A 468 -0.52 -19.15 17.65
C VAL A 468 0.50 -18.10 18.10
N ASN A 469 0.27 -17.52 19.26
CA ASN A 469 1.25 -16.66 19.93
C ASN A 469 2.35 -17.53 20.58
N PHE A 470 3.37 -16.89 21.14
CA PHE A 470 4.49 -17.57 21.81
C PHE A 470 4.09 -18.41 23.03
N ASP A 471 2.91 -18.15 23.60
CA ASP A 471 2.31 -18.91 24.70
C ASP A 471 1.30 -19.97 24.21
N PHE A 472 1.26 -20.24 22.91
CA PHE A 472 0.34 -21.17 22.24
C PHE A 472 -1.15 -20.78 22.28
N THR A 473 -1.50 -19.60 22.80
CA THR A 473 -2.84 -19.04 22.65
C THR A 473 -3.12 -18.70 21.18
N VAL A 474 -4.40 -18.66 20.78
CA VAL A 474 -4.72 -18.40 19.37
C VAL A 474 -4.31 -16.99 18.96
N GLN A 475 -3.55 -16.89 17.88
CA GLN A 475 -3.19 -15.60 17.30
C GLN A 475 -4.23 -15.27 16.23
N LEU A 476 -5.19 -14.40 16.54
CA LEU A 476 -6.24 -14.03 15.56
C LEU A 476 -5.88 -12.83 14.68
N TRP A 477 -4.64 -12.36 14.73
CA TRP A 477 -4.20 -11.26 13.88
C TRP A 477 -4.22 -11.70 12.39
N MET A 478 -5.16 -11.14 11.62
CA MET A 478 -5.38 -11.47 10.20
C MET A 478 -5.72 -12.94 9.97
N ASN A 479 -6.51 -13.57 10.85
CA ASN A 479 -6.85 -14.98 10.75
C ASN A 479 -8.37 -15.24 10.87
N ASN A 480 -8.80 -16.43 10.45
CA ASN A 480 -10.18 -16.87 10.57
C ASN A 480 -10.36 -17.81 11.77
N LEU A 481 -11.16 -17.38 12.76
CA LEU A 481 -11.41 -18.17 13.97
C LEU A 481 -12.10 -19.50 13.67
N SER A 482 -12.80 -19.63 12.52
CA SER A 482 -13.44 -20.89 12.13
C SER A 482 -12.44 -22.01 11.87
N ASP A 483 -11.19 -21.67 11.56
CA ASP A 483 -10.20 -22.65 11.09
C ASP A 483 -9.64 -23.48 12.26
N TYR A 484 -9.92 -23.05 13.50
CA TYR A 484 -9.60 -23.79 14.72
C TYR A 484 -10.68 -24.79 15.16
N ARG A 485 -11.83 -24.85 14.47
CA ARG A 485 -12.97 -25.69 14.87
C ARG A 485 -12.70 -27.17 14.69
N ASP A 486 -13.05 -27.96 15.70
CA ASP A 486 -13.07 -29.43 15.67
C ASP A 486 -11.72 -30.04 15.27
N ARG A 487 -10.61 -29.41 15.72
CA ARG A 487 -9.24 -29.87 15.50
C ARG A 487 -8.58 -30.35 16.79
N GLN A 488 -7.72 -31.35 16.64
CA GLN A 488 -6.77 -31.78 17.67
C GLN A 488 -5.37 -31.50 17.14
N TYR A 489 -4.58 -30.73 17.89
CA TYR A 489 -3.25 -30.29 17.51
C TYR A 489 -2.20 -31.19 18.13
N SER A 490 -1.35 -31.80 17.31
CA SER A 490 -0.38 -32.81 17.74
C SER A 490 1.07 -32.43 17.46
N TYR A 491 1.32 -31.33 16.75
CA TYR A 491 2.69 -30.87 16.46
C TYR A 491 2.83 -29.35 16.43
N VAL A 492 4.05 -28.88 16.63
CA VAL A 492 4.44 -27.47 16.58
C VAL A 492 5.49 -27.28 15.50
N LEU A 493 5.29 -26.30 14.62
CA LEU A 493 6.33 -25.77 13.74
C LEU A 493 7.14 -24.75 14.52
N ALA A 494 8.32 -25.16 14.98
CA ALA A 494 9.22 -24.30 15.72
C ALA A 494 10.13 -23.55 14.74
N ASP A 495 9.84 -22.26 14.53
CA ASP A 495 10.72 -21.39 13.75
C ASP A 495 12.11 -21.29 14.39
N ARG A 496 13.13 -21.15 13.54
CA ARG A 496 14.51 -20.94 14.00
C ARG A 496 14.80 -19.50 14.41
N SER A 497 14.00 -18.54 13.93
CA SER A 497 14.15 -17.12 14.25
C SER A 497 12.78 -16.43 14.28
N PRO A 498 12.33 -15.94 15.46
CA PRO A 498 12.94 -16.16 16.77
C PRO A 498 12.97 -17.65 17.14
N ASP A 499 13.81 -18.07 18.07
CA ASP A 499 13.94 -19.49 18.43
C ASP A 499 12.70 -19.97 19.22
N TRP A 500 11.80 -20.69 18.55
CA TRP A 500 10.61 -21.29 19.17
C TRP A 500 10.92 -22.58 19.93
N ALA A 501 12.09 -23.20 19.73
CA ALA A 501 12.42 -24.49 20.31
C ALA A 501 12.43 -24.45 21.84
N GLY A 502 12.96 -23.36 22.41
CA GLY A 502 12.97 -23.13 23.85
C GLY A 502 11.56 -22.98 24.41
N LEU A 503 10.68 -22.27 23.70
CA LEU A 503 9.29 -22.03 24.11
C LEU A 503 8.45 -23.30 24.06
N ALA A 504 8.53 -24.06 22.96
CA ALA A 504 7.81 -25.33 22.81
C ALA A 504 8.19 -26.32 23.92
N ARG A 505 9.49 -26.52 24.18
CA ARG A 505 9.94 -27.42 25.24
C ARG A 505 9.64 -26.91 26.64
N GLY A 506 9.67 -25.60 26.85
CA GLY A 506 9.38 -24.98 28.15
C GLY A 506 7.92 -25.10 28.55
N THR A 507 6.99 -24.95 27.60
CA THR A 507 5.54 -24.97 27.86
C THR A 507 4.94 -26.37 27.72
N LEU A 508 5.33 -27.12 26.69
CA LEU A 508 4.71 -28.41 26.32
C LEU A 508 5.54 -29.62 26.76
N GLY A 509 6.73 -29.42 27.32
CA GLY A 509 7.64 -30.49 27.69
C GLY A 509 8.38 -31.11 26.50
N ALA A 510 8.89 -32.33 26.69
CA ALA A 510 9.68 -33.02 25.67
C ALA A 510 8.79 -33.55 24.53
N PRO A 511 9.10 -33.23 23.26
CA PRO A 511 8.42 -33.84 22.11
C PRO A 511 8.79 -35.33 22.00
N SER A 512 7.93 -36.11 21.33
CA SER A 512 8.18 -37.52 21.02
C SER A 512 9.23 -37.69 19.91
N ASP A 513 9.25 -36.76 18.95
CA ASP A 513 10.24 -36.70 17.87
C ASP A 513 10.46 -35.26 17.40
N ILE A 514 11.63 -34.99 16.79
CA ILE A 514 11.95 -33.71 16.18
C ILE A 514 12.49 -33.94 14.77
N VAL A 515 11.79 -33.39 13.78
CA VAL A 515 12.21 -33.46 12.38
C VAL A 515 12.65 -32.09 11.90
N ALA A 516 13.93 -31.98 11.53
CA ALA A 516 14.48 -30.73 11.02
C ALA A 516 14.00 -30.45 9.58
N CYS A 517 13.31 -29.32 9.39
CA CYS A 517 13.08 -28.75 8.06
C CYS A 517 13.99 -27.52 7.87
N GLY A 518 13.89 -26.79 6.75
CA GLY A 518 14.78 -25.66 6.48
C GLY A 518 14.51 -24.46 7.39
N GLY A 519 13.34 -23.83 7.25
CA GLY A 519 12.93 -22.62 7.98
C GLY A 519 12.37 -22.86 9.39
N PHE A 520 11.84 -24.05 9.64
CA PHE A 520 11.32 -24.48 10.94
C PHE A 520 11.71 -25.94 11.19
N ASP A 521 11.61 -26.37 12.44
CA ASP A 521 11.68 -27.78 12.83
C ASP A 521 10.29 -28.24 13.28
N ILE A 522 9.93 -29.49 12.99
CA ILE A 522 8.65 -30.09 13.38
C ILE A 522 8.86 -30.79 14.72
N TYR A 523 8.15 -30.32 15.74
CA TYR A 523 8.13 -30.91 17.07
C TYR A 523 6.86 -31.74 17.20
N ASP A 524 7.00 -33.06 17.18
CA ASP A 524 5.88 -33.98 17.33
C ASP A 524 5.57 -34.16 18.81
N TYR A 525 4.32 -33.93 19.19
CA TYR A 525 3.81 -34.11 20.54
C TYR A 525 2.74 -35.21 20.60
N ALA A 526 2.45 -35.90 19.49
CA ALA A 526 1.45 -36.97 19.45
C ALA A 526 1.72 -38.03 20.53
N GLY A 527 0.69 -38.31 21.34
CA GLY A 527 0.75 -39.27 22.44
C GLY A 527 1.52 -38.80 23.68
N THR A 528 1.87 -37.52 23.78
CA THR A 528 2.57 -36.94 24.94
C THR A 528 1.64 -36.07 25.80
N ASP A 529 2.08 -35.76 27.02
CA ASP A 529 1.39 -34.76 27.85
C ASP A 529 1.36 -33.37 27.18
N GLY A 530 2.36 -33.07 26.33
CA GLY A 530 2.44 -31.84 25.56
C GLY A 530 1.33 -31.67 24.52
N GLU A 531 0.84 -32.75 23.91
CA GLU A 531 -0.34 -32.70 23.03
C GLU A 531 -1.59 -32.34 23.84
N THR A 532 -1.76 -32.93 25.02
CA THR A 532 -2.91 -32.63 25.90
C THR A 532 -2.87 -31.16 26.33
N GLU A 533 -1.71 -30.66 26.74
CA GLU A 533 -1.52 -29.28 27.17
C GLU A 533 -1.71 -28.28 26.02
N LEU A 534 -1.18 -28.58 24.83
CA LEU A 534 -1.36 -27.76 23.64
C LEU A 534 -2.85 -27.60 23.30
N ASN A 535 -3.60 -28.70 23.26
CA ASN A 535 -5.03 -28.66 22.97
C ASN A 535 -5.80 -27.91 24.06
N ARG A 536 -5.43 -28.07 25.34
CA ARG A 536 -6.04 -27.33 26.44
C ARG A 536 -5.86 -25.82 26.27
N ILE A 537 -4.64 -25.36 25.98
CA ILE A 537 -4.34 -23.94 25.77
C ILE A 537 -5.13 -23.39 24.57
N VAL A 538 -5.03 -24.07 23.42
CA VAL A 538 -5.67 -23.61 22.17
C VAL A 538 -7.18 -23.58 22.32
N GLN A 539 -7.82 -24.64 22.84
CA GLN A 539 -9.27 -24.70 22.99
C GLN A 539 -9.80 -23.65 23.97
N THR A 540 -9.14 -23.49 25.13
CA THR A 540 -9.51 -22.45 26.11
C THR A 540 -9.45 -21.06 25.46
N SER A 541 -8.40 -20.80 24.69
CA SER A 541 -8.21 -19.52 23.99
C SER A 541 -9.23 -19.30 22.87
N VAL A 542 -9.60 -20.35 22.11
CA VAL A 542 -10.68 -20.29 21.10
C VAL A 542 -12.02 -19.95 21.75
N GLU A 543 -12.36 -20.58 22.86
CA GLU A 543 -13.62 -20.33 23.58
C GLU A 543 -13.70 -18.89 24.10
N GLU A 544 -12.60 -18.39 24.68
CA GLU A 544 -12.49 -17.01 25.12
C GLU A 544 -12.70 -16.05 23.95
N GLN A 545 -12.00 -16.25 22.83
CA GLN A 545 -12.14 -15.39 21.66
C GLN A 545 -13.53 -15.43 21.02
N ARG A 546 -14.21 -16.58 21.02
CA ARG A 546 -15.61 -16.65 20.56
C ARG A 546 -16.53 -15.83 21.45
N ARG A 547 -16.39 -15.97 22.78
CA ARG A 547 -17.20 -15.24 23.75
C ARG A 547 -16.99 -13.73 23.64
N GLU A 548 -15.75 -13.29 23.50
CA GLU A 548 -15.40 -11.86 23.37
C GLU A 548 -15.95 -11.24 22.08
N ARG A 549 -15.96 -11.99 20.98
CA ARG A 549 -16.32 -11.49 19.64
C ARG A 549 -17.76 -11.76 19.24
N GLY A 550 -18.47 -12.63 19.96
CA GLY A 550 -19.86 -12.99 19.69
C GLY A 550 -20.06 -13.94 18.51
N TYR A 551 -19.17 -14.94 18.36
CA TYR A 551 -19.21 -15.97 17.31
C TYR A 551 -19.82 -17.30 17.73
#